data_AF-A0A1Q4DTG1-F1
#
_entry.id   AF-A0A1Q4DTG1-F1
#
_cell.length_a   1.000
_cell.length_b   1.000
_cell.length_c   1.000
_cell.angle_alpha   90.00
_cell.angle_beta   90.00
_cell.angle_gamma   90.00
#
_symmetry.space_group_name_H-M   'P 1'
#
loop_
_entity.id
_entity.type
_entity.pdbx_description
1 polymer ?
#
loop_
_entity_poly.entity_id
_entity_poly.type
_entity_poly.pdbx_seq_one_letter_code
_entity_poly.pdbx_strand_id
1 'polypeptide(L)'
;MSAPEFMCPRRPETPATAAVHKAFPGPDHYEPSHGLVSQPLGCTWCGSMPPDDFMAAISDGAQVGPTDKNYKAYVVLATGEAKFYFQHLNEAQRHEFIRLLNAKTLNIGYPGRFYRLPFFIAVDPGST
;
A
#
# COMPACT_ATOMS: atom_id res chain seq x y z
N MET A 1 -22.99 7.76 1.69
CA MET A 1 -22.53 7.00 0.51
C MET A 1 -21.86 5.74 1.05
N SER A 2 -22.27 4.54 0.61
CA SER A 2 -21.62 3.29 1.04
C SER A 2 -20.19 3.23 0.49
N ALA A 3 -19.26 2.63 1.21
CA ALA A 3 -17.89 2.44 0.75
C ALA A 3 -17.86 1.57 -0.52
N PRO A 4 -16.95 1.82 -1.48
CA PRO A 4 -16.84 1.00 -2.67
C PRO A 4 -16.45 -0.44 -2.30
N GLU A 5 -17.21 -1.40 -2.81
CA GLU A 5 -16.96 -2.83 -2.67
C GLU A 5 -15.98 -3.32 -3.75
N PHE A 6 -15.03 -4.17 -3.37
CA PHE A 6 -14.04 -4.77 -4.27
C PHE A 6 -13.55 -6.12 -3.75
N MET A 7 -12.84 -6.89 -4.58
CA MET A 7 -12.12 -8.08 -4.10
C MET A 7 -10.68 -7.70 -3.80
N CYS A 8 -10.23 -7.86 -2.55
CA CYS A 8 -8.87 -7.50 -2.16
C CYS A 8 -7.86 -8.28 -3.01
N PRO A 9 -6.91 -7.60 -3.66
CA PRO A 9 -5.96 -8.24 -4.57
C PRO A 9 -4.96 -9.16 -3.85
N ARG A 10 -4.94 -9.15 -2.50
CA ARG A 10 -4.13 -10.05 -1.67
C ARG A 10 -4.85 -11.33 -1.24
N ARG A 11 -6.12 -11.50 -1.57
CA ARG A 11 -6.85 -12.77 -1.35
C ARG A 11 -6.14 -13.98 -1.95
N PRO A 12 -5.62 -13.94 -3.20
CA PRO A 12 -4.95 -15.09 -3.81
C PRO A 12 -3.58 -15.43 -3.16
N GLU A 13 -2.93 -14.48 -2.51
CA GLU A 13 -1.58 -14.64 -1.93
C GLU A 13 -1.59 -15.28 -0.54
N THR A 14 -2.74 -15.24 0.12
CA THR A 14 -2.91 -15.89 1.41
C THR A 14 -3.45 -17.27 1.08
N PRO A 15 -2.80 -18.39 1.45
CA PRO A 15 -3.50 -19.65 1.58
C PRO A 15 -4.43 -19.47 2.77
N ALA A 16 -5.51 -18.73 2.57
CA ALA A 16 -6.53 -18.58 3.57
C ALA A 16 -7.02 -20.00 3.77
N THR A 17 -6.92 -20.48 5.01
CA THR A 17 -7.59 -21.71 5.37
C THR A 17 -9.04 -21.57 4.91
N ALA A 18 -9.69 -22.67 4.55
CA ALA A 18 -11.11 -22.63 4.19
C ALA A 18 -11.94 -21.85 5.24
N ALA A 19 -11.48 -21.82 6.50
CA ALA A 19 -12.04 -21.00 7.58
C ALA A 19 -11.92 -19.48 7.38
N VAL A 20 -10.77 -18.95 6.91
CA VAL A 20 -10.61 -17.50 6.65
C VAL A 20 -11.45 -17.06 5.45
N HIS A 21 -11.46 -17.84 4.36
CA HIS A 21 -12.35 -17.56 3.23
C HIS A 21 -13.83 -17.65 3.61
N LYS A 22 -14.21 -18.60 4.48
CA LYS A 22 -15.59 -18.73 4.99
C LYS A 22 -15.98 -17.60 5.93
N ALA A 23 -15.03 -17.04 6.70
CA ALA A 23 -15.26 -15.91 7.57
C ALA A 23 -15.49 -14.60 6.81
N PHE A 24 -14.93 -14.46 5.60
CA PHE A 24 -15.06 -13.27 4.75
C PHE A 24 -15.52 -13.64 3.33
N PRO A 25 -16.75 -14.13 3.15
CA PRO A 25 -17.25 -14.62 1.86
C PRO A 25 -17.64 -13.49 0.89
N GLY A 26 -17.89 -12.29 1.40
CA GLY A 26 -18.35 -11.14 0.64
C GLY A 26 -17.23 -10.29 0.06
N PRO A 27 -17.60 -9.23 -0.69
CA PRO A 27 -16.66 -8.23 -1.13
C PRO A 27 -15.99 -7.54 0.05
N ASP A 28 -14.76 -7.11 -0.17
CA ASP A 28 -14.00 -6.27 0.74
C ASP A 28 -14.36 -4.81 0.51
N HIS A 29 -14.18 -4.03 1.56
CA HIS A 29 -14.30 -2.58 1.55
C HIS A 29 -13.31 -2.00 2.54
N TYR A 30 -13.18 -0.68 2.53
CA TYR A 30 -12.42 0.08 3.50
C TYR A 30 -13.32 0.51 4.66
N GLU A 31 -12.92 0.15 5.87
CA GLU A 31 -13.63 0.49 7.12
C GLU A 31 -12.65 1.12 8.13
N PRO A 32 -13.15 1.80 9.18
CA PRO A 32 -12.29 2.28 10.26
C PRO A 32 -11.32 1.20 10.77
N SER A 33 -10.03 1.49 10.77
CA SER A 33 -9.03 0.50 11.19
C SER A 33 -9.14 0.23 12.69
N HIS A 34 -9.25 -1.05 13.05
CA HIS A 34 -9.22 -1.52 14.44
C HIS A 34 -7.88 -2.17 14.84
N GLY A 35 -6.84 -2.02 14.02
CA GLY A 35 -5.55 -2.69 14.18
C GLY A 35 -4.47 -1.90 14.94
N LEU A 36 -3.27 -2.48 15.01
CA LEU A 36 -2.06 -1.89 15.64
C LEU A 36 -1.49 -0.65 14.93
N VAL A 37 -2.12 -0.22 13.84
CA VAL A 37 -1.69 0.90 12.99
C VAL A 37 -2.74 1.99 13.07
N SER A 38 -2.30 3.24 13.19
CA SER A 38 -3.16 4.41 13.40
C SER A 38 -3.77 4.96 12.10
N GLN A 39 -3.94 4.10 11.10
CA GLN A 39 -4.54 4.47 9.82
C GLN A 39 -6.04 4.72 9.99
N PRO A 40 -6.63 5.75 9.36
CA PRO A 40 -8.06 6.02 9.47
C PRO A 40 -8.92 4.88 8.93
N LEU A 41 -8.58 4.35 7.76
CA LEU A 41 -9.30 3.29 7.07
C LEU A 41 -8.38 2.12 6.74
N GLY A 42 -8.93 0.90 6.76
CA GLY A 42 -8.25 -0.33 6.39
C GLY A 42 -9.14 -1.26 5.57
N CYS A 43 -8.54 -1.93 4.59
CA CYS A 43 -9.19 -3.01 3.85
C CYS A 43 -9.53 -4.14 4.83
N THR A 44 -10.80 -4.52 4.88
CA THR A 44 -11.36 -5.61 5.70
C THR A 44 -10.61 -6.94 5.58
N TRP A 45 -9.97 -7.22 4.44
CA TRP A 45 -9.17 -8.45 4.27
C TRP A 45 -7.72 -8.34 4.74
N CYS A 46 -6.94 -7.40 4.19
CA CYS A 46 -5.49 -7.34 4.42
C CYS A 46 -5.05 -6.19 5.33
N GLY A 47 -5.94 -5.26 5.66
CA GLY A 47 -5.66 -4.05 6.43
C GLY A 47 -4.82 -3.01 5.68
N SER A 48 -4.77 -3.02 4.35
CA SER A 48 -4.17 -1.92 3.58
C SER A 48 -4.99 -0.65 3.76
N MET A 49 -4.37 0.51 3.88
CA MET A 49 -5.08 1.78 3.68
C MET A 49 -5.57 1.93 2.22
N PRO A 50 -6.53 2.84 1.95
CA PRO A 50 -7.00 3.12 0.60
C PRO A 50 -5.88 3.61 -0.33
N PRO A 51 -5.87 3.22 -1.63
CA PRO A 51 -4.82 3.61 -2.57
C PRO A 51 -4.84 5.11 -2.88
N ASP A 52 -6.02 5.74 -2.94
CA ASP A 52 -6.12 7.19 -3.18
C ASP A 52 -5.55 7.98 -2.00
N ASP A 53 -5.89 7.59 -0.77
CA ASP A 53 -5.31 8.19 0.45
C ASP A 53 -3.79 8.02 0.51
N PHE A 54 -3.29 6.84 0.08
CA PHE A 54 -1.86 6.59 0.00
C PHE A 54 -1.18 7.51 -1.01
N MET A 55 -1.73 7.63 -2.23
CA MET A 55 -1.18 8.48 -3.28
C MET A 55 -1.24 9.97 -2.90
N ALA A 56 -2.32 10.41 -2.23
CA ALA A 56 -2.43 11.76 -1.70
C ALA A 56 -1.35 12.03 -0.64
N ALA A 57 -1.23 11.15 0.36
CA ALA A 57 -0.27 11.31 1.45
C ALA A 57 1.18 11.43 0.94
N ILE A 58 1.61 10.53 0.04
CA ILE A 58 2.99 10.58 -0.48
C ILE A 58 3.24 11.79 -1.39
N SER A 59 2.19 12.28 -2.08
CA SER A 59 2.27 13.50 -2.88
C SER A 59 2.42 14.75 -2.00
N ASP A 60 1.78 14.74 -0.83
CA ASP A 60 1.90 15.78 0.20
C ASP A 60 3.20 15.67 1.03
N GLY A 61 4.08 14.73 0.69
CA GLY A 61 5.40 14.56 1.32
C GLY A 61 5.41 13.69 2.57
N ALA A 62 4.34 12.92 2.84
CA ALA A 62 4.35 11.92 3.89
C ALA A 62 5.52 10.94 3.70
N GLN A 63 6.17 10.59 4.81
CA GLN A 63 7.32 9.70 4.75
C GLN A 63 6.87 8.27 4.46
N VAL A 64 7.44 7.66 3.44
CA VAL A 64 7.31 6.23 3.17
C VAL A 64 8.48 5.51 3.83
N GLY A 65 8.18 4.55 4.71
CA GLY A 65 9.19 3.75 5.39
C GLY A 65 10.01 2.91 4.39
N PRO A 66 11.33 2.80 4.57
CA PRO A 66 12.13 1.87 3.81
C PRO A 66 11.64 0.44 4.08
N THR A 67 11.65 -0.41 3.06
CA THR A 67 11.18 -1.78 3.21
C THR A 67 12.07 -2.77 2.46
N ASP A 68 12.23 -3.95 3.04
CA ASP A 68 12.82 -5.15 2.45
C ASP A 68 11.78 -5.96 1.65
N LYS A 69 10.49 -5.59 1.75
CA LYS A 69 9.37 -6.26 1.11
C LYS A 69 8.91 -5.46 -0.09
N ASN A 70 9.07 -6.03 -1.28
CA ASN A 70 8.63 -5.40 -2.54
C ASN A 70 7.09 -5.30 -2.70
N TYR A 71 6.31 -5.76 -1.73
CA TYR A 71 4.84 -5.82 -1.81
C TYR A 71 4.12 -4.97 -0.77
N LYS A 72 4.81 -4.37 0.20
CA LYS A 72 4.18 -3.50 1.20
C LYS A 72 5.12 -2.40 1.68
N ALA A 73 4.57 -1.26 2.08
CA ALA A 73 5.28 -0.22 2.79
C ALA A 73 4.42 0.30 3.95
N TYR A 74 5.07 1.03 4.85
CA TYR A 74 4.39 1.84 5.84
C TYR A 74 4.52 3.32 5.46
N VAL A 75 3.50 4.12 5.74
CA VAL A 75 3.51 5.56 5.50
C VAL A 75 3.20 6.29 6.80
N VAL A 76 3.97 7.33 7.10
CA VAL A 76 3.79 8.17 8.30
C VAL A 76 2.75 9.24 7.99
N LEU A 77 1.58 9.11 8.61
CA LEU A 77 0.50 10.09 8.55
C LEU A 77 0.47 10.93 9.83
N ALA A 78 -0.30 12.02 9.82
CA ALA A 78 -0.49 12.85 11.02
C ALA A 78 -1.13 12.08 12.18
N THR A 79 -1.93 11.05 11.89
CA THR A 79 -2.57 10.20 12.90
C THR A 79 -1.66 9.08 13.40
N GLY A 80 -0.51 8.86 12.77
CA GLY A 80 0.44 7.78 13.07
C GLY A 80 0.80 6.99 11.82
N GLU A 81 1.22 5.74 11.97
CA GLU A 81 1.66 4.93 10.83
C GLU A 81 0.50 4.16 10.19
N ALA A 82 0.49 4.11 8.85
CA ALA A 82 -0.46 3.33 8.07
C ALA A 82 0.24 2.27 7.21
N LYS A 83 -0.40 1.11 7.07
CA LYS A 83 0.10 0.01 6.25
C LYS A 83 -0.49 0.10 4.85
N PHE A 84 0.37 0.00 3.83
CA PHE A 84 -0.07 -0.04 2.43
C PHE A 84 0.49 -1.24 1.68
N TYR A 85 -0.36 -1.91 0.90
CA TYR A 85 0.02 -3.00 0.01
C TYR A 85 -0.05 -2.55 -1.44
N PHE A 86 1.06 -2.66 -2.17
CA PHE A 86 1.21 -2.12 -3.52
C PHE A 86 0.27 -2.75 -4.55
N GLN A 87 -0.27 -3.93 -4.28
CA GLN A 87 -1.28 -4.59 -5.10
C GLN A 87 -2.57 -3.77 -5.23
N HIS A 88 -2.85 -2.87 -4.28
CA HIS A 88 -4.01 -1.98 -4.34
C HIS A 88 -3.85 -0.82 -5.33
N LEU A 89 -2.64 -0.53 -5.81
CA LEU A 89 -2.45 0.47 -6.85
C LEU A 89 -2.96 -0.07 -8.18
N ASN A 90 -3.80 0.73 -8.84
CA ASN A 90 -4.11 0.55 -10.25
C ASN A 90 -2.91 0.96 -11.13
N GLU A 91 -3.01 0.73 -12.44
CA GLU A 91 -1.92 1.01 -13.38
C GLU A 91 -1.50 2.49 -13.41
N ALA A 92 -2.46 3.41 -13.45
CA ALA A 92 -2.18 4.84 -13.47
C ALA A 92 -1.46 5.30 -12.18
N GLN A 93 -1.89 4.79 -11.03
CA GLN A 93 -1.25 5.09 -9.74
C GLN A 93 0.15 4.49 -9.64
N ARG A 94 0.41 3.32 -10.24
CA ARG A 94 1.77 2.75 -10.32
C ARG A 94 2.69 3.62 -11.16
N HIS A 95 2.21 4.11 -12.31
CA HIS A 95 2.97 5.05 -13.13
C HIS A 95 3.25 6.35 -12.38
N GLU A 96 2.27 6.88 -11.65
CA GLU A 96 2.45 8.09 -10.86
C GLU A 96 3.45 7.88 -9.71
N PHE A 97 3.39 6.74 -9.02
CA PHE A 97 4.38 6.36 -8.02
C PHE A 97 5.80 6.32 -8.61
N ILE A 98 5.97 5.69 -9.78
CA ILE A 98 7.25 5.63 -10.51
C ILE A 98 7.72 7.04 -10.87
N ARG A 99 6.82 7.91 -11.34
CA ARG A 99 7.14 9.31 -11.67
C ARG A 99 7.69 10.05 -10.46
N LEU A 100 7.02 9.96 -9.30
CA LEU A 100 7.46 10.60 -8.06
C LEU A 100 8.80 10.03 -7.56
N LEU A 101 9.01 8.72 -7.71
CA LEU A 101 10.27 8.07 -7.36
C LEU A 101 11.42 8.56 -8.24
N ASN A 102 11.24 8.57 -9.56
CA ASN A 102 12.25 9.01 -10.52
C ASN A 102 12.56 10.50 -10.39
N ALA A 103 11.54 11.31 -10.08
CA ALA A 103 11.70 12.74 -9.79
C ALA A 103 12.39 13.01 -8.44
N LYS A 104 12.63 11.97 -7.62
CA LYS A 104 13.18 12.08 -6.26
C LYS A 104 12.35 13.00 -5.34
N THR A 105 11.04 13.05 -5.57
CA THR A 105 10.10 13.81 -4.75
C THR A 105 9.42 12.94 -3.69
N LEU A 106 9.55 11.61 -3.76
CA LEU A 106 9.13 10.73 -2.67
C LEU A 106 10.03 10.91 -1.45
N ASN A 107 9.41 11.24 -0.32
CA ASN A 107 10.07 11.27 0.99
C ASN A 107 10.24 9.83 1.52
N ILE A 108 11.37 9.20 1.23
CA ILE A 108 11.69 7.88 1.74
C ILE A 108 12.46 8.02 3.06
N GLY A 109 12.00 7.34 4.11
CA GLY A 109 12.68 7.33 5.42
C GLY A 109 14.11 6.80 5.35
N TYR A 110 14.89 7.02 6.42
CA TYR A 110 16.31 6.62 6.47
C TYR A 110 16.51 5.15 6.08
N PRO A 111 17.37 4.82 5.09
CA PRO A 111 18.49 5.61 4.57
C PRO A 111 18.19 6.41 3.28
N GLY A 112 16.93 6.80 3.03
CA GLY A 112 16.54 7.58 1.85
C GLY A 112 16.29 6.75 0.59
N ARG A 113 16.17 5.42 0.73
CA ARG A 113 15.87 4.50 -0.37
C ARG A 113 15.15 3.25 0.12
N PHE A 114 14.43 2.58 -0.77
CA PHE A 114 13.95 1.22 -0.51
C PHE A 114 15.10 0.22 -0.52
N TYR A 115 15.08 -0.77 0.40
CA TYR A 115 16.01 -1.90 0.33
C TYR A 115 15.66 -2.84 -0.82
N ARG A 116 14.36 -2.93 -1.14
CA ARG A 116 13.85 -3.63 -2.32
C ARG A 116 12.76 -2.79 -2.97
N LEU A 117 12.91 -2.53 -4.28
CA LEU A 117 11.90 -1.77 -5.03
C LEU A 117 10.56 -2.52 -5.08
N PRO A 118 9.42 -1.79 -5.14
CA PRO A 118 8.11 -2.39 -5.36
C PRO A 118 8.08 -3.32 -6.57
N PHE A 119 7.29 -4.40 -6.51
CA PHE A 119 7.30 -5.49 -7.51
C PHE A 119 6.97 -5.03 -8.95
N PHE A 120 6.33 -3.87 -9.10
CA PHE A 120 5.95 -3.29 -10.38
C PHE A 120 7.02 -2.36 -10.97
N ILE A 121 8.15 -2.16 -10.28
CA ILE A 121 9.27 -1.34 -10.75
C ILE A 121 10.36 -2.26 -11.29
N ALA A 122 10.68 -2.09 -12.56
CA ALA A 122 11.85 -2.69 -13.19
C ALA A 122 13.05 -1.73 -13.09
N VAL A 123 14.23 -2.28 -12.81
CA VAL A 123 15.50 -1.54 -12.92
C VAL A 123 16.04 -1.76 -14.32
N ASP A 124 16.38 -0.69 -15.03
CA ASP A 124 17.16 -0.82 -16.26
C ASP A 124 18.56 -1.32 -15.90
N PRO A 125 18.99 -2.51 -16.39
CA PRO A 125 20.30 -3.06 -16.06
C PRO A 125 21.48 -2.17 -16.49
N GLY A 126 21.27 -1.14 -17.30
CA GLY A 126 22.30 -0.19 -17.73
C GLY A 126 22.49 1.06 -16.86
N SER A 127 21.68 1.25 -15.81
CA SER A 127 21.76 2.43 -14.94
C SER A 127 22.62 2.16 -13.71
N THR A 128 23.91 2.46 -13.79
CA THR A 128 24.86 2.53 -12.63
C THR A 128 25.49 3.90 -12.54
#